data_AF-A0A925TIX9-F1
#
_entry.id   AF-A0A925TIX9-F1
#
_cell.length_a   1.000
_cell.length_b   1.000
_cell.length_c   1.000
_cell.angle_alpha   90.00
_cell.angle_beta   90.00
_cell.angle_gamma   90.00
#
_symmetry.space_group_name_H-M   'P 1'
#
loop_
_entity.id
_entity.type
_entity.pdbx_description
1 polymer ?
#
loop_
_entity_poly.entity_id
_entity_poly.type
_entity_poly.pdbx_seq_one_letter_code
_entity_poly.pdbx_strand_id
1 'polypeptide(L)'
;ADKTFLISIGDRTITGLIHRDQMVGPWQVPVADCAVTAAAFDVYTGEAMSMGERTPVAVNNAAASARLAVGEALTNLAAAQIGDLGKVNLSANWMAAPALPGDGADLYEAVSAVGMDLCPALGITIPVGKDSMSMSTVWKDAATGDQKRVTSPTSLIISAFASVTDIRLSLTPQLQTKVERVVPNALSDEPLDTKLILIDLGLGKNRMGGSILAQVISQTGEATPDVENPYHLKGFWNAIQQLGAEKKLLAYHDRSDGGLLATIVEMAFAGHTGIDLEVPASHSAFSALFSEELGAVIQVRADDVAYVTSALRTHGLKTCVSIIGTLNPHHALRIKRAGQEIYNENLSKLRDIWSDVTRRIAGLRDNPACAEQEHALRLDRTNPGLTPKVTFDYTSAPAITGKARPPMAILREQGVNGEVEMAAAFTRAGFQAIDVHMTDILSGRIKLSDFRGLVACGGFSYGDVLGAGGGWAKSALFNPRARDEFSAFFARTDTFALGVCNGCQMMSNLHSIIPGAEGWPRFVQNQSERFEARVASIKIEKTPSILFTGMEGAVLPIAIAHGEGFAEFPTTGAAAAFSASGLVAARFVDNKHAVTQHYPLNPNGSPHGMTALTTTTG
;
A
#
# COMPACT_ATOMS: atom_id res chain seq x y z
N ALA A 1 -9.60 -11.70 -4.76
CA ALA A 1 -8.51 -11.88 -5.74
C ALA A 1 -7.52 -10.72 -5.61
N ASP A 2 -6.23 -11.02 -5.78
CA ASP A 2 -5.08 -10.12 -5.66
C ASP A 2 -5.22 -8.89 -6.57
N LYS A 3 -4.93 -7.71 -6.00
CA LYS A 3 -5.03 -6.41 -6.70
C LYS A 3 -3.69 -5.83 -7.13
N THR A 4 -2.57 -6.57 -7.02
CA THR A 4 -1.22 -6.05 -7.29
C THR A 4 -1.13 -5.27 -8.61
N PHE A 5 -1.76 -5.74 -9.70
CA PHE A 5 -1.77 -5.06 -11.00
C PHE A 5 -2.36 -3.63 -11.00
N LEU A 6 -3.22 -3.30 -10.04
CA LEU A 6 -3.75 -1.95 -9.81
C LEU A 6 -2.90 -1.14 -8.83
N ILE A 7 -2.21 -1.83 -7.91
CA ILE A 7 -1.50 -1.20 -6.79
C ILE A 7 -0.06 -0.84 -7.16
N SER A 8 0.69 -1.74 -7.79
CA SER A 8 2.12 -1.55 -8.06
C SER A 8 2.41 -0.55 -9.20
N ILE A 9 1.39 -0.13 -9.93
CA ILE A 9 1.51 0.81 -11.06
C ILE A 9 1.36 2.27 -10.67
N GLY A 10 0.89 2.56 -9.45
CA GLY A 10 0.71 3.90 -8.91
C GLY A 10 1.62 4.12 -7.71
N ASP A 11 2.22 5.30 -7.61
CA ASP A 11 3.06 5.70 -6.47
C ASP A 11 2.30 5.59 -5.14
N ARG A 12 3.00 5.15 -4.09
CA ARG A 12 2.46 4.96 -2.73
C ARG A 12 3.38 5.53 -1.64
N THR A 13 4.28 6.42 -2.01
CA THR A 13 5.39 6.88 -1.15
C THR A 13 5.70 8.36 -1.31
N ILE A 14 5.37 8.96 -2.46
CA ILE A 14 5.53 10.40 -2.69
C ILE A 14 4.84 11.21 -1.59
N THR A 15 5.45 12.34 -1.22
CA THR A 15 5.25 13.18 -0.02
C THR A 15 6.03 12.74 1.21
N GLY A 16 6.46 11.48 1.30
CA GLY A 16 7.12 10.94 2.51
C GLY A 16 6.22 10.85 3.74
N LEU A 17 4.90 11.04 3.58
CA LEU A 17 3.92 11.04 4.66
C LEU A 17 2.99 9.82 4.63
N ILE A 18 3.15 8.91 3.67
CA ILE A 18 2.33 7.68 3.63
C ILE A 18 2.75 6.75 4.77
N HIS A 19 1.85 6.51 5.72
CA HIS A 19 2.08 5.60 6.84
C HIS A 19 1.57 4.19 6.53
N ARG A 20 0.37 4.09 5.96
CA ARG A 20 -0.23 2.82 5.55
C ARG A 20 -0.67 2.89 4.10
N ASP A 21 0.05 2.15 3.26
CA ASP A 21 -0.36 1.79 1.91
C ASP A 21 -1.07 0.43 1.88
N GLN A 22 -1.53 0.04 0.69
CA GLN A 22 -2.29 -1.19 0.44
C GLN A 22 -1.46 -2.46 0.72
N MET A 23 -0.13 -2.40 0.54
CA MET A 23 0.77 -3.55 0.71
C MET A 23 1.08 -3.78 2.19
N VAL A 24 0.74 -4.95 2.70
CA VAL A 24 0.87 -5.31 4.10
C VAL A 24 2.01 -6.31 4.30
N GLY A 25 2.88 -5.99 5.25
CA GLY A 25 3.82 -6.92 5.85
C GLY A 25 5.05 -7.30 5.04
N PRO A 26 5.91 -8.19 5.58
CA PRO A 26 7.14 -8.61 4.92
C PRO A 26 6.95 -9.20 3.53
N TRP A 27 5.77 -9.75 3.21
CA TRP A 27 5.44 -10.30 1.90
C TRP A 27 4.68 -9.32 1.00
N GLN A 28 4.47 -8.08 1.43
CA GLN A 28 3.85 -7.00 0.67
C GLN A 28 2.55 -7.43 -0.01
N VAL A 29 1.60 -7.93 0.78
CA VAL A 29 0.30 -8.44 0.29
C VAL A 29 -0.72 -7.30 0.19
N PRO A 30 -1.40 -7.06 -0.95
CA PRO A 30 -2.28 -5.89 -1.12
C PRO A 30 -3.66 -6.08 -0.47
N VAL A 31 -3.73 -6.04 0.86
CA VAL A 31 -4.95 -6.33 1.65
C VAL A 31 -5.21 -5.32 2.78
N ALA A 32 -4.51 -4.18 2.85
CA ALA A 32 -4.83 -3.18 3.88
C ALA A 32 -6.26 -2.65 3.70
N ASP A 33 -7.04 -2.62 4.78
CA ASP A 33 -8.43 -2.19 4.78
C ASP A 33 -8.60 -0.68 4.51
N CYS A 34 -7.64 0.13 4.98
CA CYS A 34 -7.64 1.58 4.79
C CYS A 34 -6.24 2.13 4.54
N ALA A 35 -6.18 3.31 3.93
CA ALA A 35 -4.96 4.09 3.80
C ALA A 35 -4.81 5.06 4.97
N VAL A 36 -3.58 5.31 5.41
CA VAL A 36 -3.27 6.27 6.47
C VAL A 36 -2.07 7.12 6.08
N THR A 37 -2.20 8.44 6.22
CA THR A 37 -1.13 9.42 6.01
C THR A 37 -0.82 10.15 7.31
N ALA A 38 0.43 10.57 7.49
CA ALA A 38 0.83 11.49 8.55
C ALA A 38 0.50 12.93 8.13
N ALA A 39 0.08 13.76 9.09
CA ALA A 39 -0.27 15.14 8.82
C ALA A 39 0.97 16.02 8.54
N ALA A 40 2.13 15.64 9.09
CA ALA A 40 3.42 16.31 8.89
C ALA A 40 4.59 15.37 9.26
N PHE A 41 5.83 15.77 8.95
CA PHE A 41 7.03 14.95 9.12
C PHE A 41 7.46 14.71 10.58
N ASP A 42 6.94 15.47 11.54
CA ASP A 42 7.34 15.47 12.95
C ASP A 42 6.18 15.21 13.92
N VAL A 43 5.05 14.72 13.41
CA VAL A 43 3.87 14.37 14.20
C VAL A 43 3.43 12.93 13.93
N TYR A 44 2.63 12.38 14.84
CA TYR A 44 1.97 11.07 14.66
C TYR A 44 0.47 11.18 14.42
N THR A 45 -0.08 12.40 14.33
CA THR A 45 -1.44 12.61 13.84
C THR A 45 -1.48 12.49 12.32
N GLY A 46 -2.66 12.30 11.75
CA GLY A 46 -2.78 12.03 10.32
C GLY A 46 -4.19 12.05 9.78
N GLU A 47 -4.36 11.41 8.64
CA GLU A 47 -5.63 11.23 7.94
C GLU A 47 -5.79 9.76 7.54
N ALA A 48 -7.03 9.26 7.58
CA ALA A 48 -7.35 7.92 7.12
C ALA A 48 -8.42 7.97 6.01
N MET A 49 -8.31 7.04 5.07
CA MET A 49 -9.21 6.89 3.93
C MET A 49 -9.62 5.43 3.76
N SER A 50 -10.90 5.17 3.60
CA SER A 50 -11.42 3.86 3.24
C SER A 50 -12.51 3.98 2.18
N MET A 51 -12.89 2.84 1.61
CA MET A 51 -14.01 2.74 0.68
C MET A 51 -14.96 1.62 1.11
N GLY A 52 -16.23 1.78 0.75
CA GLY A 52 -17.23 0.73 0.86
C GLY A 52 -18.21 0.82 -0.30
N GLU A 53 -18.57 -0.34 -0.85
CA GLU A 53 -19.50 -0.48 -1.95
C GLU A 53 -20.11 -1.88 -1.94
N ARG A 54 -21.38 -2.00 -2.31
CA ARG A 54 -22.01 -3.33 -2.44
C ARG A 54 -22.99 -3.38 -3.59
N THR A 55 -22.51 -2.96 -4.76
CA THR A 55 -23.34 -2.77 -5.95
C THR A 55 -24.19 -4.00 -6.32
N PRO A 56 -23.69 -5.25 -6.28
CA PRO A 56 -24.50 -6.43 -6.62
C PRO A 56 -25.72 -6.64 -5.70
N VAL A 57 -25.67 -6.20 -4.44
CA VAL A 57 -26.81 -6.29 -3.51
C VAL A 57 -27.99 -5.45 -3.99
N ALA A 58 -27.74 -4.36 -4.71
CA ALA A 58 -28.78 -3.45 -5.20
C ALA A 58 -29.72 -4.11 -6.21
N VAL A 59 -29.31 -5.22 -6.85
CA VAL A 59 -30.18 -6.02 -7.72
C VAL A 59 -31.40 -6.55 -6.98
N ASN A 60 -31.23 -6.89 -5.70
CA ASN A 60 -32.30 -7.41 -4.86
C ASN A 60 -32.83 -6.37 -3.87
N ASN A 61 -31.99 -5.44 -3.40
CA ASN A 61 -32.35 -4.44 -2.40
C ASN A 61 -31.39 -3.23 -2.42
N ALA A 62 -31.82 -2.14 -3.06
CA ALA A 62 -31.02 -0.91 -3.18
C ALA A 62 -30.80 -0.18 -1.84
N ALA A 63 -31.75 -0.25 -0.92
CA ALA A 63 -31.60 0.34 0.41
C ALA A 63 -30.54 -0.40 1.25
N ALA A 64 -30.52 -1.73 1.17
CA ALA A 64 -29.51 -2.55 1.84
C ALA A 64 -28.11 -2.36 1.24
N SER A 65 -27.98 -2.27 -0.09
CA SER A 65 -26.69 -2.02 -0.74
C SER A 65 -26.07 -0.69 -0.28
N ALA A 66 -26.90 0.36 -0.17
CA ALA A 66 -26.46 1.67 0.29
C ALA A 66 -26.03 1.65 1.77
N ARG A 67 -26.79 0.98 2.65
CA ARG A 67 -26.42 0.81 4.06
C ARG A 67 -25.14 0.00 4.23
N LEU A 68 -24.97 -1.08 3.45
CA LEU A 68 -23.75 -1.88 3.44
C LEU A 68 -22.55 -1.09 2.94
N ALA A 69 -22.69 -0.24 1.91
CA ALA A 69 -21.60 0.62 1.44
C ALA A 69 -21.10 1.56 2.55
N VAL A 70 -22.01 2.15 3.34
CA VAL A 70 -21.64 2.95 4.53
C VAL A 70 -20.99 2.05 5.59
N GLY A 71 -21.59 0.89 5.88
CA GLY A 71 -21.11 -0.03 6.89
C GLY A 71 -19.70 -0.56 6.60
N GLU A 72 -19.44 -0.98 5.37
CA GLU A 72 -18.13 -1.45 4.92
C GLU A 72 -17.08 -0.35 4.98
N ALA A 73 -17.42 0.86 4.52
CA ALA A 73 -16.47 1.98 4.62
C ALA A 73 -16.05 2.19 6.08
N LEU A 74 -16.97 2.04 7.04
CA LEU A 74 -16.67 2.13 8.47
C LEU A 74 -15.90 0.92 9.02
N THR A 75 -16.21 -0.30 8.59
CA THR A 75 -15.43 -1.48 9.02
C THR A 75 -14.02 -1.42 8.46
N ASN A 76 -13.83 -0.99 7.22
CA ASN A 76 -12.50 -0.75 6.67
C ASN A 76 -11.74 0.36 7.42
N LEU A 77 -12.41 1.50 7.68
CA LEU A 77 -11.78 2.64 8.35
C LEU A 77 -11.44 2.38 9.82
N ALA A 78 -12.14 1.44 10.48
CA ALA A 78 -11.92 1.10 11.88
C ALA A 78 -10.50 0.58 12.17
N ALA A 79 -9.75 0.15 11.15
CA ALA A 79 -8.34 -0.20 11.27
C ALA A 79 -7.44 1.00 11.66
N ALA A 80 -7.87 2.25 11.45
CA ALA A 80 -7.15 3.45 11.87
C ALA A 80 -7.60 3.98 13.24
N GLN A 81 -6.69 4.58 14.03
CA GLN A 81 -7.03 5.16 15.35
C GLN A 81 -7.54 6.61 15.25
N ILE A 82 -8.86 6.77 15.20
CA ILE A 82 -9.58 8.04 15.02
C ILE A 82 -10.24 8.52 16.33
N GLY A 83 -10.70 7.59 17.16
CA GLY A 83 -11.51 7.85 18.35
C GLY A 83 -12.99 7.98 18.01
N ASP A 84 -13.55 9.19 18.19
CA ASP A 84 -14.98 9.43 18.03
C ASP A 84 -15.45 9.21 16.57
N LEU A 85 -16.49 8.38 16.39
CA LEU A 85 -17.14 8.11 15.10
C LEU A 85 -17.66 9.40 14.45
N GLY A 86 -18.08 10.39 15.25
CA GLY A 86 -18.58 11.67 14.74
C GLY A 86 -17.56 12.50 13.95
N LYS A 87 -16.27 12.12 13.97
CA LYS A 87 -15.22 12.75 13.15
C LYS A 87 -15.17 12.22 11.71
N VAL A 88 -15.87 11.13 11.42
CA VAL A 88 -15.89 10.53 10.09
C VAL A 88 -16.78 11.36 9.16
N ASN A 89 -16.21 11.73 8.01
CA ASN A 89 -16.91 12.38 6.92
C ASN A 89 -16.96 11.46 5.71
N LEU A 90 -18.12 11.41 5.06
CA LEU A 90 -18.36 10.56 3.89
C LEU A 90 -18.46 11.37 2.61
N SER A 91 -17.92 10.82 1.52
CA SER A 91 -18.33 11.17 0.16
C SER A 91 -19.30 10.12 -0.34
N ALA A 92 -20.49 10.54 -0.81
CA ALA A 92 -21.46 9.65 -1.44
C ALA A 92 -21.49 9.86 -2.96
N ASN A 93 -21.03 8.87 -3.72
CA ASN A 93 -21.06 8.89 -5.18
C ASN A 93 -22.12 7.92 -5.72
N TRP A 94 -23.12 8.47 -6.40
CA TRP A 94 -24.31 7.74 -6.85
C TRP A 94 -24.27 7.46 -8.35
N MET A 95 -24.38 6.20 -8.74
CA MET A 95 -24.48 5.76 -10.13
C MET A 95 -25.81 5.05 -10.33
N ALA A 96 -26.62 5.54 -11.27
CA ALA A 96 -27.93 4.96 -11.56
C ALA A 96 -28.36 5.24 -13.02
N ALA A 97 -29.50 4.70 -13.41
CA ALA A 97 -30.22 4.94 -14.65
C ALA A 97 -31.72 5.20 -14.38
N PRO A 98 -32.08 6.27 -13.62
CA PRO A 98 -33.45 6.53 -13.14
C PRO A 98 -34.50 6.73 -14.24
N ALA A 99 -34.08 6.93 -15.49
CA ALA A 99 -34.96 6.93 -16.65
C ALA A 99 -35.55 5.54 -16.96
N LEU A 100 -35.03 4.47 -16.36
CA LEU A 100 -35.54 3.12 -16.49
C LEU A 100 -36.59 2.82 -15.41
N PRO A 101 -37.62 2.02 -15.72
CA PRO A 101 -38.63 1.63 -14.74
C PRO A 101 -38.00 0.99 -13.49
N GLY A 102 -38.42 1.43 -12.30
CA GLY A 102 -37.95 0.92 -11.01
C GLY A 102 -36.75 1.67 -10.44
N ASP A 103 -35.73 1.92 -11.25
CA ASP A 103 -34.42 2.40 -10.76
C ASP A 103 -34.46 3.80 -10.11
N GLY A 104 -35.40 4.67 -10.52
CA GLY A 104 -35.62 5.95 -9.83
C GLY A 104 -36.20 5.81 -8.42
N ALA A 105 -37.02 4.78 -8.17
CA ALA A 105 -37.53 4.48 -6.83
C ALA A 105 -36.43 3.85 -5.97
N ASP A 106 -35.68 2.90 -6.53
CA ASP A 106 -34.53 2.26 -5.88
C ASP A 106 -33.49 3.30 -5.44
N LEU A 107 -33.17 4.27 -6.31
CA LEU A 107 -32.28 5.38 -5.97
C LEU A 107 -32.80 6.21 -4.80
N TYR A 108 -34.10 6.56 -4.80
CA TYR A 108 -34.69 7.34 -3.72
C TYR A 108 -34.66 6.58 -2.38
N GLU A 109 -35.03 5.30 -2.39
CA GLU A 109 -35.00 4.44 -1.20
C GLU A 109 -33.57 4.30 -0.66
N ALA A 110 -32.59 4.10 -1.53
CA ALA A 110 -31.18 4.04 -1.18
C ALA A 110 -30.66 5.34 -0.55
N VAL A 111 -30.98 6.49 -1.13
CA VAL A 111 -30.62 7.82 -0.60
C VAL A 111 -31.28 8.07 0.76
N SER A 112 -32.58 7.76 0.89
CA SER A 112 -33.30 7.92 2.16
C SER A 112 -32.70 7.04 3.26
N ALA A 113 -32.41 5.77 2.95
CA ALA A 113 -31.86 4.80 3.89
C ALA A 113 -30.53 5.25 4.51
N VAL A 114 -29.69 5.96 3.77
CA VAL A 114 -28.40 6.46 4.28
C VAL A 114 -28.52 7.88 4.85
N GLY A 115 -29.22 8.79 4.16
CA GLY A 115 -29.26 10.21 4.48
C GLY A 115 -30.25 10.58 5.58
N MET A 116 -31.36 9.85 5.69
CA MET A 116 -32.41 10.11 6.67
C MET A 116 -32.36 9.16 7.87
N ASP A 117 -31.84 7.94 7.67
CA ASP A 117 -31.86 6.90 8.71
C ASP A 117 -30.46 6.56 9.25
N LEU A 118 -29.62 5.87 8.46
CA LEU A 118 -28.38 5.28 8.97
C LEU A 118 -27.34 6.31 9.41
N CYS A 119 -26.99 7.28 8.57
CA CYS A 119 -25.95 8.26 8.90
C CYS A 119 -26.36 9.15 10.09
N PRO A 120 -27.61 9.67 10.16
CA PRO A 120 -28.10 10.35 11.36
C PRO A 120 -28.05 9.48 12.63
N ALA A 121 -28.42 8.19 12.54
CA ALA A 121 -28.36 7.27 13.69
C ALA A 121 -26.93 7.02 14.18
N LEU A 122 -25.95 6.97 13.26
CA LEU A 122 -24.53 6.83 13.60
C LEU A 122 -23.93 8.14 14.12
N GLY A 123 -24.46 9.28 13.68
CA GLY A 123 -23.95 10.62 13.97
C GLY A 123 -22.82 11.04 13.04
N ILE A 124 -22.86 10.61 11.78
CA ILE A 124 -21.84 10.88 10.76
C ILE A 124 -22.40 11.73 9.62
N THR A 125 -21.54 12.54 9.00
CA THR A 125 -21.93 13.50 7.97
C THR A 125 -21.53 13.02 6.57
N ILE A 126 -22.37 13.31 5.58
CA ILE A 126 -22.05 13.24 4.14
C ILE A 126 -21.91 14.69 3.64
N PRO A 127 -20.76 15.37 3.82
CA PRO A 127 -20.59 16.77 3.40
C PRO A 127 -20.34 16.94 1.89
N VAL A 128 -20.05 15.87 1.16
CA VAL A 128 -19.71 15.92 -0.26
C VAL A 128 -20.28 14.71 -1.00
N GLY A 129 -20.53 14.85 -2.29
CA GLY A 129 -20.99 13.77 -3.14
C GLY A 129 -21.07 14.18 -4.59
N LYS A 130 -21.38 13.20 -5.45
CA LYS A 130 -21.61 13.39 -6.88
C LYS A 130 -22.58 12.33 -7.40
N ASP A 131 -23.18 12.60 -8.55
CA ASP A 131 -24.08 11.68 -9.23
C ASP A 131 -23.72 11.46 -10.71
N SER A 132 -24.05 10.27 -11.21
CA SER A 132 -24.01 9.88 -12.63
C SER A 132 -25.25 9.04 -12.96
N MET A 133 -26.18 9.63 -13.72
CA MET A 133 -27.57 9.17 -13.84
C MET A 133 -27.92 8.53 -15.19
N SER A 134 -26.92 8.04 -15.92
CA SER A 134 -27.10 7.43 -17.24
C SER A 134 -26.38 6.08 -17.40
N MET A 135 -26.36 5.27 -16.34
CA MET A 135 -25.60 4.01 -16.26
C MET A 135 -26.26 2.84 -17.00
N SER A 136 -26.63 3.05 -18.27
CA SER A 136 -27.21 2.05 -19.16
C SER A 136 -26.65 2.18 -20.56
N THR A 137 -26.34 1.05 -21.20
CA THR A 137 -25.86 0.99 -22.58
C THR A 137 -26.80 0.14 -23.42
N VAL A 138 -27.13 0.64 -24.61
CA VAL A 138 -28.05 0.00 -25.56
C VAL A 138 -27.35 -0.14 -26.91
N TRP A 139 -27.44 -1.31 -27.53
CA TRP A 139 -26.88 -1.55 -28.86
C TRP A 139 -27.74 -2.56 -29.64
N LYS A 140 -27.48 -2.71 -30.94
CA LYS A 140 -28.05 -3.79 -31.75
C LYS A 140 -27.03 -4.91 -31.88
N ASP A 141 -27.43 -6.14 -31.60
CA ASP A 141 -26.61 -7.31 -31.84
C ASP A 141 -26.30 -7.43 -33.34
N ALA A 142 -25.01 -7.54 -33.68
CA ALA A 142 -24.59 -7.57 -35.08
C ALA A 142 -25.00 -8.87 -35.79
N ALA A 143 -25.17 -9.97 -35.06
CA ALA A 143 -25.53 -11.27 -35.62
C ALA A 143 -27.05 -11.45 -35.73
N THR A 144 -27.82 -11.01 -34.73
CA THR A 144 -29.28 -11.21 -34.71
C THR A 144 -30.08 -9.97 -35.10
N GLY A 145 -29.50 -8.77 -35.03
CA GLY A 145 -30.19 -7.50 -35.22
C GLY A 145 -31.02 -7.04 -34.02
N ASP A 146 -31.11 -7.87 -32.97
CA ASP A 146 -31.91 -7.59 -31.77
C ASP A 146 -31.34 -6.45 -30.96
N GLN A 147 -32.21 -5.66 -30.34
CA GLN A 147 -31.79 -4.64 -29.38
C GLN A 147 -31.37 -5.31 -28.06
N LYS A 148 -30.12 -5.06 -27.65
CA LYS A 148 -29.56 -5.46 -26.36
C LYS A 148 -29.40 -4.26 -25.45
N ARG A 149 -29.50 -4.50 -24.14
CA ARG A 149 -29.28 -3.51 -23.09
C ARG A 149 -28.51 -4.14 -21.94
N VAL A 150 -27.54 -3.40 -21.42
CA VAL A 150 -26.89 -3.68 -20.13
C VAL A 150 -27.08 -2.44 -19.27
N THR A 151 -27.58 -2.65 -18.05
CA THR A 151 -27.86 -1.60 -17.07
C THR A 151 -27.11 -1.92 -15.80
N SER A 152 -26.44 -0.93 -15.23
CA SER A 152 -25.84 -1.06 -13.90
C SER A 152 -26.95 -0.97 -12.85
N PRO A 153 -26.92 -1.77 -11.77
CA PRO A 153 -27.78 -1.53 -10.61
C PRO A 153 -27.53 -0.15 -10.01
N THR A 154 -28.46 0.37 -9.21
CA THR A 154 -28.18 1.54 -8.36
C THR A 154 -26.93 1.27 -7.52
N SER A 155 -25.86 2.02 -7.77
CA SER A 155 -24.55 1.80 -7.17
C SER A 155 -24.17 3.00 -6.31
N LEU A 156 -24.01 2.77 -5.02
CA LEU A 156 -23.45 3.75 -4.09
C LEU A 156 -22.01 3.36 -3.77
N ILE A 157 -21.08 4.28 -4.03
CA ILE A 157 -19.70 4.17 -3.56
C ILE A 157 -19.51 5.20 -2.44
N ILE A 158 -19.20 4.69 -1.25
CA ILE A 158 -18.82 5.52 -0.11
C ILE A 158 -17.31 5.59 -0.03
N SER A 159 -16.78 6.80 0.10
CA SER A 159 -15.41 7.03 0.57
C SER A 159 -15.49 7.70 1.94
N ALA A 160 -14.83 7.13 2.95
CA ALA A 160 -14.83 7.67 4.30
C ALA A 160 -13.47 8.29 4.65
N PHE A 161 -13.51 9.43 5.33
CA PHE A 161 -12.34 10.24 5.68
C PHE A 161 -12.40 10.64 7.15
N ALA A 162 -11.28 10.58 7.86
CA ALA A 162 -11.19 11.05 9.23
C ALA A 162 -9.78 11.48 9.62
N SER A 163 -9.68 12.42 10.58
CA SER A 163 -8.42 12.72 11.25
C SER A 163 -8.00 11.57 12.18
N VAL A 164 -6.77 11.10 12.05
CA VAL A 164 -6.17 10.05 12.87
C VAL A 164 -5.42 10.68 14.04
N THR A 165 -5.65 10.12 15.22
CA THR A 165 -5.04 10.56 16.48
C THR A 165 -3.62 10.04 16.66
N ASP A 166 -3.35 8.81 16.24
CA ASP A 166 -2.02 8.22 16.23
C ASP A 166 -1.90 7.18 15.10
N ILE A 167 -1.18 7.54 14.04
CA ILE A 167 -0.97 6.68 12.86
C ILE A 167 -0.30 5.35 13.24
N ARG A 168 0.54 5.32 14.27
CA ARG A 168 1.36 4.14 14.65
C ARG A 168 0.53 2.99 15.22
N LEU A 169 -0.72 3.26 15.56
CA LEU A 169 -1.66 2.30 16.11
C LEU A 169 -2.61 1.74 15.03
N SER A 170 -2.34 2.02 13.76
CA SER A 170 -3.09 1.46 12.63
C SER A 170 -2.92 -0.06 12.60
N LEU A 171 -4.04 -0.76 12.45
CA LEU A 171 -4.11 -2.22 12.40
C LEU A 171 -3.98 -2.70 10.95
N THR A 172 -3.56 -3.96 10.79
CA THR A 172 -3.50 -4.61 9.47
C THR A 172 -3.95 -6.07 9.56
N PRO A 173 -4.24 -6.72 8.42
CA PRO A 173 -4.55 -8.15 8.39
C PRO A 173 -3.38 -9.09 8.73
N GLN A 174 -2.16 -8.57 8.93
CA GLN A 174 -1.00 -9.41 9.20
C GLN A 174 -1.13 -10.12 10.55
N LEU A 175 -1.33 -11.44 10.49
CA LEU A 175 -1.31 -12.29 11.67
C LEU A 175 0.08 -12.36 12.30
N GLN A 176 0.13 -12.12 13.61
CA GLN A 176 1.34 -12.15 14.41
C GLN A 176 1.59 -13.56 14.94
N THR A 177 2.79 -14.11 14.69
CA THR A 177 3.21 -15.46 15.14
C THR A 177 4.23 -15.42 16.27
N LYS A 178 4.88 -14.27 16.48
CA LYS A 178 5.99 -14.06 17.42
C LYS A 178 5.71 -12.82 18.27
N VAL A 179 6.30 -12.75 19.46
CA VAL A 179 6.25 -11.54 20.29
C VAL A 179 7.15 -10.47 19.68
N GLU A 180 6.59 -9.30 19.37
CA GLU A 180 7.39 -8.09 19.10
C GLU A 180 8.19 -7.74 20.37
N ARG A 181 9.53 -7.72 20.29
CA ARG A 181 10.33 -7.17 21.39
C ARG A 181 10.32 -5.65 21.33
N VAL A 182 10.49 -5.05 22.50
CA VAL A 182 10.61 -3.59 22.73
C VAL A 182 11.83 -2.97 22.02
N VAL A 183 12.74 -3.78 21.48
CA VAL A 183 13.88 -3.31 20.67
C VAL A 183 13.51 -3.39 19.18
N PRO A 184 13.68 -2.32 18.40
CA PRO A 184 13.43 -2.37 16.96
C PRO A 184 14.31 -3.45 16.31
N ASN A 185 13.72 -4.30 15.47
CA ASN A 185 14.38 -5.31 14.63
C ASN A 185 14.76 -6.65 15.28
N ALA A 186 14.14 -7.04 16.41
CA ALA A 186 14.24 -8.42 16.91
C ALA A 186 12.89 -8.99 17.34
N LEU A 187 12.31 -9.89 16.54
CA LEU A 187 11.21 -10.74 16.99
C LEU A 187 11.75 -11.79 17.98
N SER A 188 11.01 -12.11 19.04
CA SER A 188 11.37 -13.25 19.88
C SER A 188 11.14 -14.57 19.13
N ASP A 189 11.96 -15.59 19.37
CA ASP A 189 11.66 -16.95 18.90
C ASP A 189 10.60 -17.66 19.74
N GLU A 190 10.12 -17.03 20.82
CA GLU A 190 8.98 -17.52 21.59
C GLU A 190 7.68 -17.47 20.75
N PRO A 191 6.96 -18.60 20.63
CA PRO A 191 5.70 -18.66 19.91
C PRO A 191 4.63 -17.84 20.65
N LEU A 192 3.82 -17.11 19.90
CA LEU A 192 2.73 -16.32 20.45
C LEU A 192 1.41 -17.12 20.45
N ASP A 193 0.87 -17.42 21.63
CA ASP A 193 -0.48 -18.01 21.72
C ASP A 193 -1.55 -16.92 21.49
N THR A 194 -2.40 -17.16 20.49
CA THR A 194 -3.41 -16.20 20.03
C THR A 194 -4.72 -16.88 19.69
N LYS A 195 -5.81 -16.11 19.73
CA LYS A 195 -7.13 -16.51 19.26
C LYS A 195 -7.61 -15.57 18.16
N LEU A 196 -8.35 -16.14 17.22
CA LEU A 196 -9.12 -15.39 16.22
C LEU A 196 -10.55 -15.26 16.70
N ILE A 197 -11.05 -14.03 16.73
CA ILE A 197 -12.40 -13.69 17.16
C ILE A 197 -13.13 -13.05 15.99
N LEU A 198 -14.28 -13.61 15.61
CA LEU A 198 -15.21 -13.01 14.67
C LEU A 198 -16.17 -12.09 15.44
N ILE A 199 -16.33 -10.88 14.94
CA ILE A 199 -17.41 -9.96 15.30
C ILE A 199 -18.40 -9.96 14.13
N ASP A 200 -19.45 -10.77 14.26
CA ASP A 200 -20.51 -10.94 13.27
C ASP A 200 -21.66 -9.94 13.49
N LEU A 201 -21.65 -8.84 12.74
CA LEU A 201 -22.72 -7.83 12.81
C LEU A 201 -23.99 -8.27 12.07
N GLY A 202 -23.93 -9.38 11.32
CA GLY A 202 -25.07 -10.03 10.67
C GLY A 202 -25.94 -10.85 11.62
N LEU A 203 -25.55 -10.99 12.89
CA LEU A 203 -26.30 -11.69 13.93
C LEU A 203 -26.68 -13.14 13.55
N GLY A 204 -25.77 -13.83 12.85
CA GLY A 204 -25.96 -15.21 12.40
C GLY A 204 -26.99 -15.41 11.29
N LYS A 205 -27.49 -14.33 10.66
CA LYS A 205 -28.44 -14.43 9.54
C LYS A 205 -27.84 -15.04 8.29
N ASN A 206 -26.54 -14.83 8.08
CA ASN A 206 -25.72 -15.44 7.03
C ASN A 206 -26.39 -15.36 5.64
N ARG A 207 -26.82 -14.16 5.23
CA ARG A 207 -27.53 -13.94 3.97
C ARG A 207 -26.57 -13.93 2.79
N MET A 208 -27.05 -14.44 1.65
CA MET A 208 -26.22 -14.74 0.46
C MET A 208 -26.62 -13.95 -0.79
N GLY A 209 -27.71 -13.18 -0.74
CA GLY A 209 -28.17 -12.34 -1.84
C GLY A 209 -27.13 -11.27 -2.18
N GLY A 210 -26.74 -11.17 -3.44
CA GLY A 210 -25.70 -10.27 -3.92
C GLY A 210 -24.25 -10.70 -3.61
N SER A 211 -24.03 -11.87 -3.01
CA SER A 211 -22.67 -12.33 -2.67
C SER A 211 -21.83 -12.73 -3.89
N ILE A 212 -20.50 -12.66 -3.76
CA ILE A 212 -19.59 -13.17 -4.80
C ILE A 212 -19.81 -14.66 -5.06
N LEU A 213 -20.17 -15.46 -4.04
CA LEU A 213 -20.45 -16.88 -4.23
C LEU A 213 -21.66 -17.07 -5.14
N ALA A 214 -22.75 -16.31 -4.92
CA ALA A 214 -23.91 -16.34 -5.79
C ALA A 214 -23.53 -15.93 -7.23
N GLN A 215 -22.73 -14.86 -7.37
CA GLN A 215 -22.31 -14.36 -8.68
C GLN A 215 -21.50 -15.40 -9.48
N VAL A 216 -20.53 -16.09 -8.87
CA VAL A 216 -19.68 -17.06 -9.59
C VAL A 216 -20.42 -18.34 -10.01
N ILE A 217 -21.59 -18.62 -9.41
CA ILE A 217 -22.50 -19.69 -9.84
C ILE A 217 -23.67 -19.18 -10.68
N SER A 218 -23.57 -17.94 -11.19
CA SER A 218 -24.57 -17.28 -12.05
C SER A 218 -25.94 -17.13 -11.39
N GLN A 219 -25.97 -16.80 -10.09
CA GLN A 219 -27.18 -16.50 -9.32
C GLN A 219 -27.08 -15.12 -8.66
N THR A 220 -28.22 -14.55 -8.28
CA THR A 220 -28.30 -13.31 -7.49
C THR A 220 -28.56 -13.58 -6.01
N GLY A 221 -29.01 -14.78 -5.65
CA GLY A 221 -29.54 -15.09 -4.32
C GLY A 221 -30.85 -14.36 -4.03
N GLU A 222 -31.39 -14.50 -2.82
CA GLU A 222 -32.67 -13.90 -2.42
C GLU A 222 -32.47 -12.87 -1.30
N ALA A 223 -32.40 -13.32 -0.04
CA ALA A 223 -32.19 -12.44 1.10
C ALA A 223 -30.78 -11.82 1.08
N THR A 224 -30.69 -10.50 1.14
CA THR A 224 -29.44 -9.73 1.10
C THR A 224 -28.89 -9.46 2.51
N PRO A 225 -27.56 -9.42 2.69
CA PRO A 225 -26.98 -8.81 3.89
C PRO A 225 -27.46 -7.35 4.03
N ASP A 226 -27.39 -6.81 5.26
CA ASP A 226 -27.82 -5.44 5.58
C ASP A 226 -27.21 -4.99 6.92
N VAL A 227 -27.26 -3.70 7.20
CA VAL A 227 -26.99 -3.16 8.54
C VAL A 227 -28.15 -3.55 9.47
N GLU A 228 -27.95 -4.59 10.26
CA GLU A 228 -28.96 -5.11 11.19
C GLU A 228 -29.35 -4.13 12.29
N ASN A 229 -28.35 -3.44 12.84
CA ASN A 229 -28.56 -2.50 13.94
C ASN A 229 -27.47 -1.42 13.91
N PRO A 230 -27.83 -0.14 13.66
CA PRO A 230 -26.88 0.98 13.72
C PRO A 230 -26.15 1.08 15.06
N TYR A 231 -26.79 0.68 16.17
CA TYR A 231 -26.15 0.68 17.49
C TYR A 231 -25.05 -0.38 17.62
N HIS A 232 -25.21 -1.55 16.98
CA HIS A 232 -24.13 -2.55 16.94
C HIS A 232 -22.96 -2.07 16.09
N LEU A 233 -23.22 -1.42 14.95
CA LEU A 233 -22.15 -0.86 14.12
C LEU A 233 -21.38 0.25 14.86
N LYS A 234 -22.09 1.13 15.59
CA LYS A 234 -21.46 2.13 16.46
C LYS A 234 -20.69 1.50 17.63
N GLY A 235 -21.24 0.45 18.24
CA GLY A 235 -20.57 -0.31 19.30
C GLY A 235 -19.32 -1.02 18.81
N PHE A 236 -19.37 -1.60 17.61
CA PHE A 236 -18.23 -2.17 16.89
C PHE A 236 -17.12 -1.15 16.73
N TRP A 237 -17.42 0.02 16.17
CA TRP A 237 -16.47 1.11 16.02
C TRP A 237 -15.80 1.45 17.36
N ASN A 238 -16.61 1.76 18.38
CA ASN A 238 -16.10 2.16 19.69
C ASN A 238 -15.21 1.09 20.34
N ALA A 239 -15.55 -0.20 20.18
CA ALA A 239 -14.76 -1.29 20.71
C ALA A 239 -13.41 -1.43 19.98
N ILE A 240 -13.38 -1.32 18.64
CA ILE A 240 -12.13 -1.40 17.89
C ILE A 240 -11.22 -0.20 18.21
N GLN A 241 -11.78 1.00 18.31
CA GLN A 241 -11.02 2.20 18.70
C GLN A 241 -10.45 2.08 20.12
N GLN A 242 -11.25 1.59 21.08
CA GLN A 242 -10.77 1.33 22.44
C GLN A 242 -9.63 0.30 22.45
N LEU A 243 -9.88 -0.89 21.88
CA LEU A 243 -8.96 -2.02 21.97
C LEU A 243 -7.67 -1.77 21.19
N GLY A 244 -7.74 -1.04 20.08
CA GLY A 244 -6.56 -0.62 19.32
C GLY A 244 -5.73 0.42 20.06
N ALA A 245 -6.36 1.42 20.68
CA ALA A 245 -5.67 2.39 21.55
C ALA A 245 -4.97 1.72 22.75
N GLU A 246 -5.59 0.66 23.30
CA GLU A 246 -5.04 -0.15 24.39
C GLU A 246 -4.03 -1.22 23.92
N LYS A 247 -3.76 -1.31 22.61
CA LYS A 247 -2.87 -2.30 21.98
C LYS A 247 -3.23 -3.75 22.28
N LYS A 248 -4.53 -4.04 22.35
CA LYS A 248 -5.07 -5.39 22.58
C LYS A 248 -5.33 -6.19 21.30
N LEU A 249 -5.31 -5.51 20.15
CA LEU A 249 -5.47 -6.11 18.83
C LEU A 249 -4.10 -6.31 18.18
N LEU A 250 -3.81 -7.55 17.75
CA LEU A 250 -2.57 -7.90 17.04
C LEU A 250 -2.74 -7.78 15.52
N ALA A 251 -3.93 -8.11 15.03
CA ALA A 251 -4.32 -8.02 13.64
C ALA A 251 -5.83 -7.75 13.55
N TYR A 252 -6.24 -7.14 12.45
CA TYR A 252 -7.63 -6.80 12.14
C TYR A 252 -7.83 -6.96 10.64
N HIS A 253 -8.95 -7.53 10.23
CA HIS A 253 -9.39 -7.48 8.84
C HIS A 253 -10.91 -7.57 8.78
N ASP A 254 -11.54 -6.75 7.95
CA ASP A 254 -12.99 -6.71 7.85
C ASP A 254 -13.57 -7.90 7.06
N ARG A 255 -14.90 -8.09 7.14
CA ARG A 255 -15.63 -9.05 6.33
C ARG A 255 -16.42 -8.33 5.26
N SER A 256 -16.06 -8.59 4.01
CA SER A 256 -16.62 -7.99 2.81
C SER A 256 -16.79 -9.07 1.72
N ASP A 257 -16.28 -8.85 0.50
CA ASP A 257 -16.48 -9.77 -0.63
C ASP A 257 -15.84 -11.13 -0.36
N GLY A 258 -16.58 -12.21 -0.57
CA GLY A 258 -16.12 -13.57 -0.27
C GLY A 258 -16.26 -13.97 1.20
N GLY A 259 -16.80 -13.09 2.04
CA GLY A 259 -17.18 -13.37 3.42
C GLY A 259 -16.01 -13.74 4.32
N LEU A 260 -16.30 -14.50 5.38
CA LEU A 260 -15.32 -14.93 6.37
C LEU A 260 -14.16 -15.73 5.75
N LEU A 261 -14.43 -16.50 4.69
CA LEU A 261 -13.39 -17.26 4.02
C LEU A 261 -12.32 -16.33 3.43
N ALA A 262 -12.72 -15.30 2.69
CA ALA A 262 -11.79 -14.35 2.10
C ALA A 262 -10.99 -13.63 3.19
N THR A 263 -11.66 -13.11 4.22
CA THR A 263 -11.01 -12.45 5.37
C THR A 263 -9.92 -13.33 5.98
N ILE A 264 -10.22 -14.58 6.32
CA ILE A 264 -9.28 -15.50 6.98
C ILE A 264 -8.11 -15.87 6.06
N VAL A 265 -8.39 -16.10 4.77
CA VAL A 265 -7.37 -16.44 3.77
C VAL A 265 -6.42 -15.25 3.54
N GLU A 266 -6.95 -14.03 3.44
CA GLU A 266 -6.15 -12.82 3.23
C GLU A 266 -5.29 -12.48 4.46
N MET A 267 -5.82 -12.66 5.67
CA MET A 267 -5.04 -12.59 6.92
C MET A 267 -3.91 -13.64 6.96
N ALA A 268 -4.21 -14.90 6.56
CA ALA A 268 -3.21 -15.97 6.47
C ALA A 268 -2.09 -15.64 5.49
N PHE A 269 -2.42 -15.00 4.35
CA PHE A 269 -1.43 -14.54 3.39
C PHE A 269 -0.56 -13.42 3.94
N ALA A 270 -1.15 -12.40 4.56
CA ALA A 270 -0.41 -11.27 5.12
C ALA A 270 0.51 -11.69 6.27
N GLY A 271 0.08 -12.66 7.09
CA GLY A 271 0.87 -13.23 8.20
C GLY A 271 1.74 -14.44 7.81
N HIS A 272 1.67 -14.90 6.56
CA HIS A 272 2.37 -16.09 6.04
C HIS A 272 2.29 -17.32 6.97
N THR A 273 1.10 -17.59 7.50
CA THR A 273 0.88 -18.62 8.55
C THR A 273 -0.46 -19.33 8.40
N GLY A 274 -0.50 -20.61 8.79
CA GLY A 274 -1.70 -21.46 8.70
C GLY A 274 -2.75 -21.12 9.76
N ILE A 275 -4.00 -21.51 9.50
CA ILE A 275 -5.14 -21.25 10.39
C ILE A 275 -6.00 -22.50 10.57
N ASP A 276 -6.35 -22.79 11.82
CA ASP A 276 -7.42 -23.71 12.19
C ASP A 276 -8.68 -22.91 12.49
N LEU A 277 -9.71 -23.12 11.69
CA LEU A 277 -11.01 -22.46 11.78
C LEU A 277 -12.09 -23.48 12.19
N GLU A 278 -12.96 -23.11 13.11
CA GLU A 278 -14.16 -23.87 13.48
C GLU A 278 -15.41 -23.08 13.08
N VAL A 279 -16.24 -23.69 12.23
CA VAL A 279 -17.55 -23.16 11.86
C VAL A 279 -18.62 -23.75 12.79
N PRO A 280 -19.54 -22.93 13.35
CA PRO A 280 -20.57 -23.45 14.25
C PRO A 280 -21.46 -24.49 13.57
N ALA A 281 -21.75 -25.59 14.28
CA ALA A 281 -22.59 -26.68 13.80
C ALA A 281 -24.03 -26.24 13.47
N SER A 282 -24.51 -25.15 14.09
CA SER A 282 -25.83 -24.57 13.86
C SER A 282 -26.00 -23.92 12.48
N HIS A 283 -24.91 -23.62 11.78
CA HIS A 283 -24.95 -22.98 10.47
C HIS A 283 -24.59 -23.95 9.35
N SER A 284 -25.08 -23.67 8.14
CA SER A 284 -24.50 -24.25 6.92
C SER A 284 -23.05 -23.76 6.80
N ALA A 285 -22.13 -24.66 6.43
CA ALA A 285 -20.73 -24.29 6.22
C ALA A 285 -20.60 -23.21 5.14
N PHE A 286 -21.38 -23.31 4.07
CA PHE A 286 -21.35 -22.33 2.98
C PHE A 286 -21.80 -20.95 3.45
N SER A 287 -22.98 -20.83 4.06
CA SER A 287 -23.47 -19.51 4.46
C SER A 287 -22.62 -18.87 5.55
N ALA A 288 -22.10 -19.65 6.50
CA ALA A 288 -21.19 -19.13 7.53
C ALA A 288 -19.86 -18.61 6.97
N LEU A 289 -19.35 -19.24 5.90
CA LEU A 289 -18.07 -18.88 5.30
C LEU A 289 -18.19 -17.77 4.25
N PHE A 290 -19.27 -17.74 3.48
CA PHE A 290 -19.40 -16.90 2.29
C PHE A 290 -20.46 -15.80 2.40
N SER A 291 -21.20 -15.69 3.51
CA SER A 291 -22.08 -14.54 3.71
C SER A 291 -21.26 -13.26 3.86
N GLU A 292 -21.69 -12.22 3.17
CA GLU A 292 -21.03 -10.91 3.12
C GLU A 292 -21.74 -9.91 4.05
N GLU A 293 -22.16 -10.41 5.21
CA GLU A 293 -22.65 -9.58 6.30
C GLU A 293 -21.50 -8.75 6.88
N LEU A 294 -21.78 -7.55 7.40
CA LEU A 294 -20.74 -6.73 8.03
C LEU A 294 -20.10 -7.43 9.24
N GLY A 295 -18.84 -7.08 9.51
CA GLY A 295 -18.09 -7.63 10.62
C GLY A 295 -16.60 -7.55 10.41
N ALA A 296 -15.84 -8.17 11.32
CA ALA A 296 -14.40 -8.29 11.19
C ALA A 296 -13.88 -9.49 11.96
N VAL A 297 -12.68 -9.94 11.60
CA VAL A 297 -11.88 -10.87 12.39
C VAL A 297 -10.76 -10.08 13.07
N ILE A 298 -10.63 -10.28 14.37
CA ILE A 298 -9.51 -9.76 15.17
C ILE A 298 -8.64 -10.89 15.68
N GLN A 299 -7.33 -10.68 15.67
CA GLN A 299 -6.37 -11.53 16.36
C GLN A 299 -6.00 -10.90 17.70
N VAL A 300 -6.07 -11.69 18.77
CA VAL A 300 -5.72 -11.24 20.13
C VAL A 300 -4.84 -12.26 20.83
N ARG A 301 -4.06 -11.82 21.82
CA ARG A 301 -3.30 -12.73 22.70
C ARG A 301 -4.29 -13.60 23.47
N ALA A 302 -3.94 -14.86 23.71
CA ALA A 302 -4.79 -15.78 24.47
C ALA A 302 -5.16 -15.22 25.86
N ASP A 303 -4.21 -14.59 26.54
CA ASP A 303 -4.42 -13.98 27.87
C ASP A 303 -5.34 -12.74 27.85
N ASP A 304 -5.46 -12.07 26.70
CA ASP A 304 -6.30 -10.88 26.53
C ASP A 304 -7.75 -11.21 26.16
N VAL A 305 -8.08 -12.46 25.82
CA VAL A 305 -9.41 -12.88 25.33
C VAL A 305 -10.53 -12.48 26.27
N ALA A 306 -10.36 -12.68 27.58
CA ALA A 306 -11.38 -12.35 28.57
C ALA A 306 -11.67 -10.84 28.62
N TYR A 307 -10.61 -10.04 28.60
CA TYR A 307 -10.70 -8.59 28.59
C TYR A 307 -11.35 -8.08 27.30
N VAL A 308 -10.86 -8.53 26.14
CA VAL A 308 -11.38 -8.15 24.82
C VAL A 308 -12.87 -8.48 24.69
N THR A 309 -13.26 -9.70 25.06
CA THR A 309 -14.67 -10.13 25.01
C THR A 309 -15.53 -9.30 25.95
N SER A 310 -15.03 -8.91 27.12
CA SER A 310 -15.73 -8.02 28.05
C SER A 310 -15.91 -6.60 27.49
N ALA A 311 -14.88 -6.05 26.84
CA ALA A 311 -14.96 -4.74 26.18
C ALA A 311 -16.00 -4.76 25.05
N LEU A 312 -15.97 -5.77 24.17
CA LEU A 312 -16.97 -5.95 23.10
C LEU A 312 -18.39 -6.04 23.67
N ARG A 313 -18.60 -6.79 24.77
CA ARG A 313 -19.90 -6.88 25.45
C ARG A 313 -20.37 -5.54 26.01
N THR A 314 -19.45 -4.76 26.58
CA THR A 314 -19.75 -3.43 27.14
C THR A 314 -20.24 -2.47 26.06
N HIS A 315 -19.76 -2.63 24.82
CA HIS A 315 -20.24 -1.92 23.63
C HIS A 315 -21.44 -2.58 22.94
N GLY A 316 -22.16 -3.48 23.63
CA GLY A 316 -23.41 -4.07 23.13
C GLY A 316 -23.25 -5.27 22.19
N LEU A 317 -22.03 -5.76 21.95
CA LEU A 317 -21.75 -6.81 20.95
C LEU A 317 -21.81 -8.23 21.52
N LYS A 318 -22.48 -8.44 22.66
CA LYS A 318 -22.49 -9.74 23.37
C LYS A 318 -22.90 -10.91 22.47
N THR A 319 -23.86 -10.68 21.57
CA THR A 319 -24.41 -11.71 20.67
C THR A 319 -23.70 -11.76 19.32
N CYS A 320 -22.74 -10.87 19.06
CA CYS A 320 -22.02 -10.77 17.79
C CYS A 320 -20.66 -11.49 17.83
N VAL A 321 -20.18 -11.92 19.01
CA VAL A 321 -18.79 -12.33 19.20
C VAL A 321 -18.65 -13.84 19.29
N SER A 322 -17.78 -14.42 18.47
CA SER A 322 -17.40 -15.83 18.54
C SER A 322 -15.89 -16.03 18.39
N ILE A 323 -15.30 -16.92 19.21
CA ILE A 323 -13.92 -17.39 18.99
C ILE A 323 -14.01 -18.45 17.90
N ILE A 324 -13.35 -18.19 16.78
CA ILE A 324 -13.50 -19.00 15.56
C ILE A 324 -12.25 -19.82 15.23
N GLY A 325 -11.09 -19.53 15.82
CA GLY A 325 -9.90 -20.26 15.43
C GLY A 325 -8.60 -19.87 16.13
N THR A 326 -7.53 -20.53 15.68
CA THR A 326 -6.15 -20.34 16.11
C THR A 326 -5.20 -20.44 14.92
N LEU A 327 -3.97 -19.96 15.08
CA LEU A 327 -2.92 -20.22 14.10
C LEU A 327 -2.44 -21.67 14.16
N ASN A 328 -1.93 -22.19 13.05
CA ASN A 328 -1.36 -23.54 12.96
C ASN A 328 -0.01 -23.53 12.21
N PRO A 329 0.88 -24.51 12.46
CA PRO A 329 2.20 -24.58 11.83
C PRO A 329 2.19 -25.32 10.47
N HIS A 330 1.04 -25.75 9.97
CA HIS A 330 0.96 -26.61 8.78
C HIS A 330 0.99 -25.83 7.46
N HIS A 331 0.97 -24.49 7.52
CA HIS A 331 0.88 -23.61 6.33
C HIS A 331 -0.33 -23.99 5.46
N ALA A 332 -1.45 -24.26 6.13
CA ALA A 332 -2.71 -24.67 5.53
C ALA A 332 -3.87 -23.97 6.22
N LEU A 333 -4.92 -23.70 5.46
CA LEU A 333 -6.24 -23.39 6.01
C LEU A 333 -6.96 -24.70 6.27
N ARG A 334 -7.26 -24.98 7.54
CA ARG A 334 -8.05 -26.14 7.96
C ARG A 334 -9.35 -25.67 8.56
N ILE A 335 -10.47 -26.12 8.02
CA ILE A 335 -11.80 -25.77 8.49
C ILE A 335 -12.46 -27.02 9.04
N LYS A 336 -12.95 -26.89 10.27
CA LYS A 336 -13.74 -27.91 10.96
C LYS A 336 -15.15 -27.42 11.20
N ARG A 337 -16.07 -28.37 11.31
CA ARG A 337 -17.44 -28.15 11.74
C ARG A 337 -17.86 -29.29 12.65
N ALA A 338 -18.28 -28.96 13.87
CA ALA A 338 -18.55 -29.93 14.93
C ALA A 338 -17.35 -30.86 15.18
N GLY A 339 -16.12 -30.33 15.08
CA GLY A 339 -14.88 -31.07 15.23
C GLY A 339 -14.47 -31.95 14.04
N GLN A 340 -15.33 -32.10 13.01
CA GLN A 340 -14.99 -32.83 11.78
C GLN A 340 -14.31 -31.89 10.78
N GLU A 341 -13.17 -32.30 10.22
CA GLU A 341 -12.50 -31.56 9.14
C GLU A 341 -13.33 -31.64 7.86
N ILE A 342 -13.68 -30.47 7.32
CA ILE A 342 -14.47 -30.32 6.08
C ILE A 342 -13.67 -29.67 4.94
N TYR A 343 -12.55 -29.03 5.27
CA TYR A 343 -11.66 -28.40 4.30
C TYR A 343 -10.23 -28.37 4.85
N ASN A 344 -9.25 -28.67 4.00
CA ASN A 344 -7.83 -28.62 4.35
C ASN A 344 -7.04 -28.37 3.07
N GLU A 345 -6.62 -27.12 2.88
CA GLU A 345 -5.91 -26.72 1.68
C GLU A 345 -4.65 -25.94 2.01
N ASN A 346 -3.61 -26.17 1.21
CA ASN A 346 -2.33 -25.50 1.37
C ASN A 346 -2.46 -24.01 1.03
N LEU A 347 -1.86 -23.13 1.85
CA LEU A 347 -1.92 -21.69 1.57
C LEU A 347 -1.26 -21.30 0.25
N SER A 348 -0.21 -21.99 -0.20
CA SER A 348 0.36 -21.74 -1.53
C SER A 348 -0.64 -22.04 -2.64
N LYS A 349 -1.50 -23.06 -2.48
CA LYS A 349 -2.52 -23.37 -3.49
C LYS A 349 -3.62 -22.31 -3.50
N LEU A 350 -4.05 -21.84 -2.34
CA LEU A 350 -4.98 -20.72 -2.22
C LEU A 350 -4.39 -19.42 -2.79
N ARG A 351 -3.10 -19.17 -2.54
CA ARG A 351 -2.39 -17.99 -3.04
C ARG A 351 -2.26 -18.02 -4.56
N ASP A 352 -1.99 -19.18 -5.14
CA ASP A 352 -1.97 -19.41 -6.59
C ASP A 352 -3.31 -19.01 -7.23
N ILE A 353 -4.43 -19.50 -6.68
CA ILE A 353 -5.78 -19.17 -7.15
C ILE A 353 -6.08 -17.68 -6.98
N TRP A 354 -5.80 -17.12 -5.81
CA TRP A 354 -6.10 -15.72 -5.49
C TRP A 354 -5.29 -14.73 -6.35
N SER A 355 -4.04 -15.07 -6.70
CA SER A 355 -3.15 -14.23 -7.51
C SER A 355 -3.22 -14.50 -9.01
N ASP A 356 -3.97 -15.49 -9.50
CA ASP A 356 -4.04 -15.80 -10.93
C ASP A 356 -4.57 -14.63 -11.78
N VAL A 357 -5.53 -13.85 -11.25
CA VAL A 357 -6.06 -12.65 -11.93
C VAL A 357 -4.96 -11.60 -12.13
N THR A 358 -4.22 -11.25 -11.08
CA THR A 358 -3.15 -10.26 -11.19
C THR A 358 -2.03 -10.75 -12.10
N ARG A 359 -1.71 -12.06 -12.07
CA ARG A 359 -0.71 -12.68 -12.95
C ARG A 359 -1.11 -12.56 -14.41
N ARG A 360 -2.35 -12.95 -14.76
CA ARG A 360 -2.84 -12.91 -16.14
C ARG A 360 -2.94 -11.48 -16.68
N ILE A 361 -3.46 -10.55 -15.89
CA ILE A 361 -3.56 -9.16 -16.33
C ILE A 361 -2.16 -8.57 -16.53
N ALA A 362 -1.23 -8.78 -15.60
CA ALA A 362 0.14 -8.35 -15.77
C ALA A 362 0.80 -9.01 -16.99
N GLY A 363 0.62 -10.32 -17.20
CA GLY A 363 1.18 -11.02 -18.35
C GLY A 363 0.61 -10.59 -19.71
N LEU A 364 -0.60 -10.02 -19.75
CA LEU A 364 -1.20 -9.44 -20.96
C LEU A 364 -0.77 -7.98 -21.19
N ARG A 365 -0.40 -7.26 -20.12
CA ARG A 365 -0.20 -5.81 -20.12
C ARG A 365 1.28 -5.41 -20.08
N ASP A 366 2.11 -6.23 -19.45
CA ASP A 366 3.51 -5.97 -19.07
C ASP A 366 4.41 -7.07 -19.66
N ASN A 367 5.71 -7.08 -19.33
CA ASN A 367 6.60 -8.18 -19.70
C ASN A 367 6.13 -9.50 -19.04
N PRO A 368 5.72 -10.53 -19.82
CA PRO A 368 5.18 -11.78 -19.26
C PRO A 368 6.17 -12.53 -18.38
N ALA A 369 7.47 -12.43 -18.65
CA ALA A 369 8.49 -13.09 -17.83
C ALA A 369 8.55 -12.48 -16.42
N CYS A 370 8.36 -11.16 -16.29
CA CYS A 370 8.29 -10.49 -14.99
C CYS A 370 7.02 -10.93 -14.23
N ALA A 371 5.87 -10.99 -14.90
CA ALA A 371 4.62 -11.46 -14.30
C ALA A 371 4.73 -12.88 -13.73
N GLU A 372 5.37 -13.81 -14.47
CA GLU A 372 5.60 -15.18 -14.00
C GLU A 372 6.64 -15.26 -12.87
N GLN A 373 7.71 -14.45 -12.92
CA GLN A 373 8.69 -14.36 -11.83
C GLN A 373 8.06 -13.88 -10.52
N GLU A 374 7.20 -12.87 -10.58
CA GLU A 374 6.48 -12.37 -9.41
C GLU A 374 5.48 -13.39 -8.87
N HIS A 375 4.75 -14.09 -9.75
CA HIS A 375 3.84 -15.16 -9.35
C HIS A 375 4.58 -16.30 -8.65
N ALA A 376 5.69 -16.77 -9.23
CA ALA A 376 6.51 -17.82 -8.64
C ALA A 376 7.02 -17.42 -7.23
N LEU A 377 7.41 -16.16 -7.04
CA LEU A 377 7.85 -15.65 -5.74
C LEU A 377 6.74 -15.67 -4.68
N ARG A 378 5.49 -15.39 -5.06
CA ARG A 378 4.32 -15.47 -4.13
C ARG A 378 4.08 -16.88 -3.62
N LEU A 379 4.49 -17.90 -4.38
CA LEU A 379 4.28 -19.32 -4.05
C LEU A 379 5.46 -19.93 -3.28
N ASP A 380 6.62 -19.27 -3.25
CA ASP A 380 7.80 -19.75 -2.53
C ASP A 380 7.59 -19.68 -1.01
N ARG A 381 7.29 -20.84 -0.42
CA ARG A 381 7.12 -21.01 1.03
C ARG A 381 8.38 -20.68 1.83
N THR A 382 9.56 -20.75 1.20
CA THR A 382 10.86 -20.48 1.83
C THR A 382 11.24 -19.01 1.78
N ASN A 383 10.43 -18.17 1.14
CA ASN A 383 10.62 -16.72 1.14
C ASN A 383 10.33 -16.17 2.55
N PRO A 384 11.33 -15.62 3.26
CA PRO A 384 11.14 -15.12 4.62
C PRO A 384 10.46 -13.75 4.67
N GLY A 385 10.15 -13.15 3.51
CA GLY A 385 9.70 -11.75 3.41
C GLY A 385 10.84 -10.76 3.67
N LEU A 386 10.53 -9.47 3.68
CA LEU A 386 11.48 -8.41 4.01
C LEU A 386 12.03 -8.59 5.44
N THR A 387 13.35 -8.78 5.57
CA THR A 387 14.04 -8.93 6.87
C THR A 387 15.18 -7.93 7.02
N PRO A 388 14.91 -6.67 7.44
CA PRO A 388 15.95 -5.65 7.53
C PRO A 388 17.13 -6.07 8.40
N LYS A 389 18.35 -5.80 7.94
CA LYS A 389 19.59 -5.98 8.71
C LYS A 389 20.28 -4.64 8.86
N VAL A 390 20.10 -3.99 10.01
CA VAL A 390 20.75 -2.71 10.30
C VAL A 390 22.07 -2.95 11.03
N THR A 391 23.18 -2.44 10.49
CA THR A 391 24.55 -2.67 11.00
C THR A 391 25.16 -1.44 11.67
N PHE A 392 24.40 -0.34 11.76
CA PHE A 392 24.84 0.95 12.28
C PHE A 392 23.83 1.51 13.28
N ASP A 393 24.26 2.48 14.10
CA ASP A 393 23.36 3.20 15.00
C ASP A 393 22.63 4.31 14.25
N TYR A 394 21.30 4.26 14.29
CA TYR A 394 20.38 5.22 13.69
C TYR A 394 19.50 5.93 14.74
N THR A 395 19.78 5.69 16.03
CA THR A 395 19.05 6.28 17.15
C THR A 395 19.72 7.56 17.69
N SER A 396 21.01 7.74 17.37
CA SER A 396 21.77 8.93 17.72
C SER A 396 21.20 10.22 17.12
N ALA A 397 21.35 11.33 17.87
CA ALA A 397 20.98 12.65 17.39
C ALA A 397 21.82 13.06 16.16
N PRO A 398 21.33 13.96 15.29
CA PRO A 398 22.07 14.44 14.13
C PRO A 398 23.45 14.99 14.53
N ALA A 399 24.47 14.77 13.69
CA ALA A 399 25.82 15.28 13.95
C ALA A 399 25.89 16.82 13.92
N ILE A 400 25.06 17.47 13.10
CA ILE A 400 24.98 18.93 13.01
C ILE A 400 24.06 19.43 14.14
N THR A 401 24.68 19.81 15.25
CA THR A 401 24.00 20.41 16.41
C THR A 401 24.47 21.86 16.58
N GLY A 402 23.56 22.84 16.54
CA GLY A 402 23.89 24.25 16.74
C GLY A 402 23.03 25.23 15.94
N LYS A 403 23.31 26.53 16.08
CA LYS A 403 22.60 27.60 15.36
C LYS A 403 23.06 27.76 13.91
N ALA A 404 24.30 27.40 13.60
CA ALA A 404 24.85 27.50 12.25
C ALA A 404 24.42 26.26 11.45
N ARG A 405 23.50 26.45 10.50
CA ARG A 405 22.97 25.39 9.64
C ARG A 405 23.54 25.58 8.24
N PRO A 406 24.34 24.63 7.71
CA PRO A 406 24.90 24.77 6.37
C PRO A 406 23.78 24.75 5.31
N PRO A 407 23.84 25.60 4.28
CA PRO A 407 22.85 25.62 3.22
C PRO A 407 22.93 24.35 2.36
N MET A 408 21.77 23.76 2.08
CA MET A 408 21.58 22.63 1.18
C MET A 408 20.69 23.06 0.03
N ALA A 409 21.18 22.96 -1.20
CA ALA A 409 20.38 23.24 -2.39
C ALA A 409 19.43 22.06 -2.66
N ILE A 410 18.14 22.25 -2.40
CA ILE A 410 17.09 21.31 -2.77
C ILE A 410 16.69 21.64 -4.20
N LEU A 411 17.35 20.98 -5.15
CA LEU A 411 17.24 21.29 -6.57
C LEU A 411 16.00 20.64 -7.17
N ARG A 412 15.19 21.44 -7.87
CA ARG A 412 14.01 21.00 -8.61
C ARG A 412 13.84 21.69 -9.96
N GLU A 413 13.03 21.08 -10.81
CA GLU A 413 12.59 21.57 -12.12
C GLU A 413 11.07 21.38 -12.23
N GLN A 414 10.43 22.00 -13.23
CA GLN A 414 9.02 21.74 -13.53
C GLN A 414 8.71 20.24 -13.67
N GLY A 415 7.81 19.73 -12.81
CA GLY A 415 7.42 18.32 -12.77
C GLY A 415 8.15 17.46 -11.74
N VAL A 416 9.20 17.98 -11.09
CA VAL A 416 9.72 17.40 -9.83
C VAL A 416 8.62 17.50 -8.77
N ASN A 417 8.50 16.48 -7.92
CA ASN A 417 7.44 16.39 -6.91
C ASN A 417 7.89 15.82 -5.55
N GLY A 418 9.17 15.42 -5.42
CA GLY A 418 9.74 14.86 -4.19
C GLY A 418 10.65 15.83 -3.42
N GLU A 419 10.59 17.13 -3.72
CA GLU A 419 11.45 18.15 -3.12
C GLU A 419 11.14 18.41 -1.64
N VAL A 420 9.89 18.23 -1.21
CA VAL A 420 9.43 18.61 0.14
C VAL A 420 9.94 17.62 1.18
N GLU A 421 9.78 16.32 0.94
CA GLU A 421 10.32 15.26 1.78
C GLU A 421 11.86 15.24 1.76
N MET A 422 12.47 15.58 0.62
CA MET A 422 13.92 15.72 0.53
C MET A 422 14.42 16.87 1.41
N ALA A 423 13.75 18.02 1.34
CA ALA A 423 14.02 19.16 2.21
C ALA A 423 13.83 18.79 3.69
N ALA A 424 12.77 18.04 4.03
CA ALA A 424 12.51 17.60 5.40
C ALA A 424 13.61 16.67 5.93
N ALA A 425 14.09 15.71 5.11
CA ALA A 425 15.18 14.80 5.48
C ALA A 425 16.48 15.56 5.79
N PHE A 426 16.90 16.48 4.91
CA PHE A 426 18.10 17.30 5.16
C PHE A 426 17.91 18.30 6.30
N THR A 427 16.71 18.85 6.47
CA THR A 427 16.36 19.70 7.61
C THR A 427 16.52 18.92 8.92
N ARG A 428 16.05 17.68 8.98
CA ARG A 428 16.21 16.79 10.14
C ARG A 428 17.67 16.44 10.40
N ALA A 429 18.49 16.32 9.35
CA ALA A 429 19.94 16.14 9.46
C ALA A 429 20.70 17.42 9.90
N GLY A 430 20.01 18.57 10.02
CA GLY A 430 20.55 19.83 10.54
C GLY A 430 20.87 20.90 9.49
N PHE A 431 20.69 20.61 8.20
CA PHE A 431 20.92 21.58 7.12
C PHE A 431 19.84 22.67 7.09
N GLN A 432 20.18 23.82 6.49
CA GLN A 432 19.21 24.80 6.04
C GLN A 432 18.82 24.43 4.60
N ALA A 433 17.68 23.76 4.43
CA ALA A 433 17.16 23.43 3.11
C ALA A 433 16.71 24.71 2.38
N ILE A 434 17.26 24.94 1.18
CA ILE A 434 16.90 26.06 0.31
C ILE A 434 16.24 25.50 -0.94
N ASP A 435 15.03 25.95 -1.26
CA ASP A 435 14.38 25.63 -2.54
C ASP A 435 15.17 26.30 -3.67
N VAL A 436 15.68 25.49 -4.60
CA VAL A 436 16.41 25.97 -5.78
C VAL A 436 15.72 25.42 -7.01
N HIS A 437 14.90 26.26 -7.65
CA HIS A 437 14.35 25.92 -8.95
C HIS A 437 15.40 26.17 -10.04
N MET A 438 15.42 25.37 -11.11
CA MET A 438 16.33 25.58 -12.23
C MET A 438 16.27 27.01 -12.81
N THR A 439 15.11 27.65 -12.78
CA THR A 439 14.95 29.06 -13.20
C THR A 439 15.75 30.04 -12.34
N ASP A 440 16.02 29.73 -11.07
CA ASP A 440 16.86 30.56 -10.19
C ASP A 440 18.32 30.55 -10.65
N ILE A 441 18.82 29.38 -11.06
CA ILE A 441 20.17 29.21 -11.62
C ILE A 441 20.25 29.87 -13.00
N LEU A 442 19.29 29.57 -13.89
CA LEU A 442 19.26 30.10 -15.25
C LEU A 442 19.20 31.63 -15.28
N SER A 443 18.41 32.24 -14.39
CA SER A 443 18.30 33.70 -14.27
C SER A 443 19.40 34.34 -13.43
N GLY A 444 20.20 33.57 -12.70
CA GLY A 444 21.29 34.05 -11.85
C GLY A 444 20.84 34.61 -10.50
N ARG A 445 19.62 34.26 -10.04
CA ARG A 445 19.13 34.58 -8.69
C ARG A 445 19.85 33.77 -7.62
N ILE A 446 20.31 32.57 -7.96
CA ILE A 446 21.11 31.70 -7.10
C ILE A 446 22.42 31.35 -7.79
N LYS A 447 23.50 31.25 -7.00
CA LYS A 447 24.81 30.74 -7.41
C LYS A 447 25.10 29.46 -6.66
N LEU A 448 25.58 28.42 -7.34
CA LEU A 448 25.92 27.15 -6.70
C LEU A 448 27.19 27.25 -5.84
N SER A 449 27.99 28.29 -6.03
CA SER A 449 29.13 28.61 -5.16
C SER A 449 28.76 28.92 -3.71
N ASP A 450 27.50 29.29 -3.44
CA ASP A 450 26.98 29.56 -2.09
C ASP A 450 26.69 28.26 -1.30
N PHE A 451 26.78 27.10 -1.96
CA PHE A 451 26.44 25.79 -1.39
C PHE A 451 27.64 24.86 -1.31
N ARG A 452 27.64 23.99 -0.29
CA ARG A 452 28.50 22.80 -0.22
C ARG A 452 27.73 21.52 -0.55
N GLY A 453 26.44 21.46 -0.22
CA GLY A 453 25.57 20.33 -0.55
C GLY A 453 24.53 20.70 -1.60
N LEU A 454 24.30 19.80 -2.55
CA LEU A 454 23.22 19.86 -3.53
C LEU A 454 22.52 18.51 -3.61
N VAL A 455 21.19 18.51 -3.70
CA VAL A 455 20.42 17.31 -3.99
C VAL A 455 19.47 17.56 -5.15
N ALA A 456 19.58 16.75 -6.21
CA ALA A 456 18.60 16.70 -7.29
C ALA A 456 17.46 15.75 -6.89
N CYS A 457 16.25 16.31 -6.78
CA CYS A 457 15.09 15.61 -6.22
C CYS A 457 14.38 14.70 -7.24
N GLY A 458 13.52 13.81 -6.74
CA GLY A 458 12.72 12.89 -7.55
C GLY A 458 11.45 13.52 -8.14
N GLY A 459 10.90 12.87 -9.17
CA GLY A 459 9.62 13.23 -9.79
C GLY A 459 9.58 12.92 -11.28
N PHE A 460 8.86 13.74 -12.04
CA PHE A 460 8.64 13.57 -13.48
C PHE A 460 8.96 14.88 -14.20
N SER A 461 10.21 15.35 -14.15
CA SER A 461 10.57 16.60 -14.81
C SER A 461 10.22 16.54 -16.31
N TYR A 462 9.50 17.55 -16.80
CA TYR A 462 8.92 17.56 -18.15
C TYR A 462 8.06 16.34 -18.52
N GLY A 463 7.50 15.64 -17.53
CA GLY A 463 6.73 14.41 -17.75
C GLY A 463 7.57 13.26 -18.31
N ASP A 464 8.88 13.26 -18.08
CA ASP A 464 9.87 12.32 -18.61
C ASP A 464 9.94 12.25 -20.15
N VAL A 465 9.36 13.25 -20.85
CA VAL A 465 9.45 13.35 -22.30
C VAL A 465 10.91 13.60 -22.71
N LEU A 466 11.35 12.92 -23.77
CA LEU A 466 12.75 12.86 -24.25
C LEU A 466 13.71 12.08 -23.32
N GLY A 467 13.16 11.18 -22.49
CA GLY A 467 13.85 10.33 -21.54
C GLY A 467 13.90 10.98 -20.15
N ALA A 468 13.64 10.20 -19.11
CA ALA A 468 13.54 10.69 -17.74
C ALA A 468 14.83 11.40 -17.30
N GLY A 469 14.70 12.58 -16.68
CA GLY A 469 15.80 13.47 -16.33
C GLY A 469 16.57 14.10 -17.51
N GLY A 470 16.28 13.68 -18.75
CA GLY A 470 17.00 14.12 -19.95
C GLY A 470 16.72 15.58 -20.33
N GLY A 471 15.46 16.02 -20.24
CA GLY A 471 15.08 17.42 -20.47
C GLY A 471 15.71 18.37 -19.44
N TRP A 472 15.72 17.96 -18.17
CA TRP A 472 16.33 18.70 -17.07
C TRP A 472 17.86 18.81 -17.24
N ALA A 473 18.55 17.70 -17.52
CA ALA A 473 19.99 17.71 -17.76
C ALA A 473 20.38 18.55 -18.98
N LYS A 474 19.65 18.42 -20.10
CA LYS A 474 19.92 19.20 -21.32
C LYS A 474 19.67 20.69 -21.12
N SER A 475 18.70 21.07 -20.28
CA SER A 475 18.49 22.47 -19.91
C SER A 475 19.69 23.07 -19.16
N ALA A 476 20.33 22.28 -18.29
CA ALA A 476 21.58 22.68 -17.66
C ALA A 476 22.77 22.72 -18.66
N LEU A 477 22.91 21.72 -19.52
CA LEU A 477 24.05 21.60 -20.46
C LEU A 477 24.01 22.62 -21.60
N PHE A 478 22.83 22.98 -22.10
CA PHE A 478 22.67 23.86 -23.26
C PHE A 478 22.53 25.34 -22.89
N ASN A 479 22.39 25.65 -21.61
CA ASN A 479 22.49 27.02 -21.11
C ASN A 479 23.91 27.27 -20.58
N PRO A 480 24.70 28.20 -21.18
CA PRO A 480 26.10 28.41 -20.77
C PRO A 480 26.26 28.72 -19.28
N ARG A 481 25.39 29.55 -18.69
CA ARG A 481 25.46 29.91 -17.27
C ARG A 481 25.23 28.70 -16.38
N ALA A 482 24.16 27.95 -16.62
CA ALA A 482 23.86 26.77 -15.80
C ALA A 482 24.97 25.72 -15.94
N ARG A 483 25.46 25.48 -17.16
CA ARG A 483 26.57 24.56 -17.40
C ARG A 483 27.81 24.95 -16.60
N ASP A 484 28.18 26.23 -16.61
CA ASP A 484 29.33 26.74 -15.87
C ASP A 484 29.13 26.60 -14.35
N GLU A 485 27.94 26.94 -13.82
CA GLU A 485 27.61 26.80 -12.39
C GLU A 485 27.70 25.34 -11.93
N PHE A 486 27.11 24.39 -12.66
CA PHE A 486 27.17 22.96 -12.31
C PHE A 486 28.59 22.41 -12.44
N SER A 487 29.30 22.72 -13.53
CA SER A 487 30.67 22.25 -13.73
C SER A 487 31.59 22.77 -12.63
N ALA A 488 31.45 24.05 -12.24
CA ALA A 488 32.22 24.63 -11.15
C ALA A 488 31.87 24.02 -9.78
N PHE A 489 30.59 23.69 -9.54
CA PHE A 489 30.17 23.02 -8.31
C PHE A 489 30.78 21.61 -8.19
N PHE A 490 30.70 20.80 -9.25
CA PHE A 490 31.21 19.42 -9.24
C PHE A 490 32.74 19.34 -9.24
N ALA A 491 33.46 20.36 -9.73
CA ALA A 491 34.92 20.40 -9.73
C ALA A 491 35.53 20.78 -8.36
N ARG A 492 34.73 21.29 -7.41
CA ARG A 492 35.20 21.67 -6.08
C ARG A 492 35.44 20.43 -5.22
N THR A 493 36.49 20.48 -4.40
CA THR A 493 36.86 19.38 -3.47
C THR A 493 36.15 19.46 -2.12
N ASP A 494 35.29 20.46 -1.94
CA ASP A 494 34.55 20.74 -0.70
C ASP A 494 33.03 20.67 -0.88
N THR A 495 32.58 20.08 -1.99
CA THR A 495 31.16 19.88 -2.32
C THR A 495 30.77 18.40 -2.24
N PHE A 496 29.48 18.16 -2.06
CA PHE A 496 28.87 16.86 -2.25
C PHE A 496 27.52 17.00 -2.95
N ALA A 497 27.13 15.96 -3.69
CA ALA A 497 25.88 15.91 -4.42
C ALA A 497 25.16 14.58 -4.22
N LEU A 498 23.83 14.62 -4.25
CA LEU A 498 22.96 13.44 -4.26
C LEU A 498 21.95 13.58 -5.39
N GLY A 499 21.72 12.51 -6.15
CA GLY A 499 20.63 12.43 -7.12
C GLY A 499 19.70 11.29 -6.74
N VAL A 500 18.41 11.56 -6.58
CA VAL A 500 17.40 10.54 -6.21
C VAL A 500 16.35 10.43 -7.31
N CYS A 501 16.06 9.21 -7.77
CA CYS A 501 15.10 8.93 -8.83
C CYS A 501 15.32 9.83 -10.08
N ASN A 502 14.47 10.82 -10.33
CA ASN A 502 14.63 11.77 -11.45
C ASN A 502 15.90 12.61 -11.35
N GLY A 503 16.34 12.96 -10.15
CA GLY A 503 17.64 13.58 -9.94
C GLY A 503 18.82 12.65 -10.24
N CYS A 504 18.68 11.34 -9.99
CA CYS A 504 19.69 10.35 -10.38
C CYS A 504 19.80 10.28 -11.92
N GLN A 505 18.66 10.21 -12.61
CA GLN A 505 18.58 10.20 -14.07
C GLN A 505 19.13 11.51 -14.67
N MET A 506 18.82 12.65 -14.07
CA MET A 506 19.38 13.95 -14.47
C MET A 506 20.90 13.96 -14.33
N MET A 507 21.43 13.57 -13.16
CA MET A 507 22.87 13.53 -12.91
C MET A 507 23.60 12.51 -13.79
N SER A 508 22.99 11.36 -14.11
CA SER A 508 23.58 10.41 -15.05
C SER A 508 23.72 10.99 -16.45
N ASN A 509 22.78 11.86 -16.87
CA ASN A 509 22.88 12.61 -18.12
C ASN A 509 23.87 13.79 -18.05
N LEU A 510 24.28 14.23 -16.85
CA LEU A 510 25.32 15.24 -16.63
C LEU A 510 26.74 14.65 -16.48
N HIS A 511 26.92 13.34 -16.65
CA HIS A 511 28.20 12.67 -16.39
C HIS A 511 29.42 13.35 -17.05
N SER A 512 29.24 13.99 -18.22
CA SER A 512 30.32 14.72 -18.94
C SER A 512 30.91 15.93 -18.19
N ILE A 513 30.24 16.43 -17.16
CA ILE A 513 30.67 17.55 -16.32
C ILE A 513 30.84 17.16 -14.83
N ILE A 514 30.72 15.87 -14.51
CA ILE A 514 30.91 15.34 -13.15
C ILE A 514 32.21 14.53 -13.13
N PRO A 515 33.27 14.99 -12.45
CA PRO A 515 34.52 14.23 -12.35
C PRO A 515 34.30 12.84 -11.74
N GLY A 516 34.87 11.80 -12.35
CA GLY A 516 34.79 10.43 -11.83
C GLY A 516 33.46 9.71 -12.13
N ALA A 517 32.60 10.28 -12.98
CA ALA A 517 31.33 9.69 -13.42
C ALA A 517 31.40 9.07 -14.84
N GLU A 518 32.58 8.93 -15.44
CA GLU A 518 32.75 8.52 -16.84
C GLU A 518 32.15 7.13 -17.15
N GLY A 519 32.09 6.25 -16.14
CA GLY A 519 31.54 4.91 -16.24
C GLY A 519 30.06 4.77 -15.88
N TRP A 520 29.37 5.85 -15.53
CA TRP A 520 27.96 5.77 -15.13
C TRP A 520 27.05 5.30 -16.29
N PRO A 521 26.04 4.46 -16.01
CA PRO A 521 25.07 4.01 -17.00
C PRO A 521 24.06 5.11 -17.33
N ARG A 522 23.25 4.85 -18.36
CA ARG A 522 21.97 5.53 -18.51
C ARG A 522 20.91 4.80 -17.70
N PHE A 523 19.92 5.53 -17.21
CA PHE A 523 18.72 4.94 -16.63
C PHE A 523 17.60 5.06 -17.66
N VAL A 524 17.00 3.92 -18.01
CA VAL A 524 15.99 3.80 -19.07
C VAL A 524 14.82 2.94 -18.59
N GLN A 525 13.81 2.75 -19.46
CA GLN A 525 12.61 1.97 -19.17
C GLN A 525 12.91 0.64 -18.47
N ASN A 526 12.18 0.37 -17.38
CA ASN A 526 12.27 -0.88 -16.64
C ASN A 526 12.03 -2.08 -17.56
N GLN A 527 12.69 -3.22 -17.30
CA GLN A 527 12.47 -4.45 -18.08
C GLN A 527 11.05 -5.03 -17.95
N SER A 528 10.29 -4.63 -16.92
CA SER A 528 8.87 -4.97 -16.80
C SER A 528 7.98 -4.22 -17.79
N GLU A 529 8.51 -3.20 -18.47
CA GLU A 529 7.76 -2.23 -19.30
C GLU A 529 6.69 -1.46 -18.52
N ARG A 530 6.82 -1.40 -17.20
CA ARG A 530 5.84 -0.79 -16.28
C ARG A 530 6.51 0.13 -15.26
N PHE A 531 5.76 1.12 -14.81
CA PHE A 531 6.10 1.87 -13.60
C PHE A 531 6.04 0.95 -12.38
N GLU A 532 7.06 0.97 -11.55
CA GLU A 532 7.14 0.12 -10.36
C GLU A 532 7.12 0.97 -9.09
N ALA A 533 6.00 0.91 -8.38
CA ALA A 533 5.86 1.39 -7.01
C ALA A 533 6.03 0.20 -6.04
N ARG A 534 7.20 0.04 -5.44
CA ARG A 534 7.57 -1.14 -4.64
C ARG A 534 8.27 -0.75 -3.34
N VAL A 535 8.29 -1.69 -2.40
CA VAL A 535 9.27 -1.71 -1.32
C VAL A 535 10.19 -2.88 -1.62
N ALA A 536 11.46 -2.61 -1.86
CA ALA A 536 12.47 -3.62 -2.20
C ALA A 536 13.68 -3.50 -1.28
N SER A 537 14.35 -4.61 -1.03
CA SER A 537 15.55 -4.64 -0.20
C SER A 537 16.78 -4.25 -1.01
N ILE A 538 17.56 -3.30 -0.49
CA ILE A 538 18.90 -2.99 -0.99
C ILE A 538 19.95 -3.37 0.05
N LYS A 539 21.10 -3.84 -0.41
CA LYS A 539 22.30 -4.00 0.40
C LYS A 539 23.27 -2.87 0.08
N ILE A 540 23.77 -2.21 1.12
CA ILE A 540 24.78 -1.16 1.01
C ILE A 540 26.15 -1.81 0.91
N GLU A 541 26.91 -1.41 -0.10
CA GLU A 541 28.25 -1.91 -0.39
C GLU A 541 29.32 -0.94 0.14
N LYS A 542 30.53 -1.46 0.37
CA LYS A 542 31.67 -0.62 0.74
C LYS A 542 32.21 0.10 -0.49
N THR A 543 32.08 1.42 -0.51
CA THR A 543 32.50 2.29 -1.64
C THR A 543 33.10 3.60 -1.14
N PRO A 544 33.62 4.46 -2.03
CA PRO A 544 34.01 5.83 -1.66
C PRO A 544 32.86 6.74 -1.21
N SER A 545 31.59 6.36 -1.45
CA SER A 545 30.43 7.24 -1.22
C SER A 545 30.38 7.76 0.21
N ILE A 546 30.50 9.07 0.36
CA ILE A 546 30.53 9.69 1.69
C ILE A 546 29.17 9.56 2.41
N LEU A 547 28.07 9.47 1.65
CA LEU A 547 26.70 9.43 2.16
C LEU A 547 26.34 8.08 2.79
N PHE A 548 27.08 7.01 2.48
CA PHE A 548 26.87 5.66 3.01
C PHE A 548 27.93 5.22 4.02
N THR A 549 28.81 6.13 4.44
CA THR A 549 29.90 5.84 5.39
C THR A 549 29.35 5.17 6.65
N GLY A 550 29.88 3.98 6.97
CA GLY A 550 29.51 3.24 8.19
C GLY A 550 28.22 2.41 8.06
N MET A 551 27.54 2.46 6.91
CA MET A 551 26.33 1.68 6.65
C MET A 551 26.61 0.39 5.87
N GLU A 552 27.87 0.07 5.59
CA GLU A 552 28.26 -1.06 4.75
C GLU A 552 27.74 -2.39 5.31
N GLY A 553 27.20 -3.23 4.43
CA GLY A 553 26.62 -4.52 4.80
C GLY A 553 25.23 -4.45 5.44
N ALA A 554 24.66 -3.26 5.64
CA ALA A 554 23.25 -3.11 5.98
C ALA A 554 22.36 -3.58 4.82
N VAL A 555 21.21 -4.16 5.16
CA VAL A 555 20.15 -4.51 4.22
C VAL A 555 18.89 -3.76 4.64
N LEU A 556 18.43 -2.86 3.78
CA LEU A 556 17.35 -1.92 4.10
C LEU A 556 16.24 -2.04 3.06
N PRO A 557 14.97 -2.18 3.46
CA PRO A 557 13.85 -1.97 2.56
C PRO A 557 13.78 -0.48 2.21
N ILE A 558 13.61 -0.16 0.93
CA ILE A 558 13.50 1.21 0.45
C ILE A 558 12.31 1.37 -0.49
N ALA A 559 11.72 2.56 -0.48
CA ALA A 559 10.70 2.97 -1.43
C ALA A 559 11.29 3.03 -2.85
N ILE A 560 10.58 2.42 -3.79
CA ILE A 560 10.86 2.42 -5.22
C ILE A 560 9.63 2.99 -5.92
N ALA A 561 9.83 3.97 -6.80
CA ALA A 561 8.78 4.62 -7.57
C ALA A 561 9.36 5.16 -8.89
N HIS A 562 9.52 4.31 -9.90
CA HIS A 562 10.06 4.72 -11.20
C HIS A 562 9.59 3.84 -12.36
N GLY A 563 9.46 4.43 -13.55
CA GLY A 563 9.27 3.72 -14.82
C GLY A 563 10.56 3.54 -15.62
N GLU A 564 11.57 4.35 -15.35
CA GLU A 564 12.86 4.36 -16.05
C GLU A 564 14.05 4.18 -15.09
N GLY A 565 14.09 3.07 -14.36
CA GLY A 565 15.15 2.76 -13.39
C GLY A 565 16.16 1.71 -13.85
N PHE A 566 16.05 1.18 -15.06
CA PHE A 566 16.96 0.15 -15.56
C PHE A 566 18.32 0.74 -15.92
N ALA A 567 19.38 0.30 -15.26
CA ALA A 567 20.76 0.73 -15.52
C ALA A 567 21.31 0.09 -16.81
N GLU A 568 21.23 0.83 -17.91
CA GLU A 568 21.69 0.42 -19.22
C GLU A 568 23.16 0.80 -19.44
N PHE A 569 24.00 -0.23 -19.62
CA PHE A 569 25.40 -0.10 -20.01
C PHE A 569 25.58 -0.42 -21.50
N PRO A 570 26.63 0.10 -22.17
CA PRO A 570 26.86 -0.16 -23.60
C PRO A 570 27.02 -1.65 -23.94
N THR A 571 27.56 -2.44 -23.02
CA THR A 571 27.72 -3.89 -23.16
C THR A 571 27.60 -4.57 -21.80
N THR A 572 27.31 -5.88 -21.81
CA THR A 572 27.37 -6.72 -20.61
C THR A 572 28.76 -6.72 -19.97
N GLY A 573 29.83 -6.65 -20.79
CA GLY A 573 31.21 -6.52 -20.30
C GLY A 573 31.44 -5.20 -19.56
N ALA A 574 30.87 -4.09 -20.04
CA ALA A 574 30.94 -2.79 -19.35
C ALA A 574 30.17 -2.82 -18.01
N ALA A 575 28.98 -3.44 -17.98
CA ALA A 575 28.23 -3.63 -16.73
C ALA A 575 29.03 -4.46 -15.70
N ALA A 576 29.66 -5.55 -16.15
CA ALA A 576 30.50 -6.39 -15.29
C ALA A 576 31.73 -5.64 -14.76
N ALA A 577 32.42 -4.89 -15.63
CA ALA A 577 33.56 -4.07 -15.25
C ALA A 577 33.18 -2.98 -14.23
N PHE A 578 32.07 -2.28 -14.46
CA PHE A 578 31.58 -1.28 -13.51
C PHE A 578 31.16 -1.91 -12.18
N SER A 579 30.46 -3.06 -12.22
CA SER A 579 30.10 -3.82 -11.02
C SER A 579 31.31 -4.20 -10.17
N ALA A 580 32.46 -4.47 -10.79
CA ALA A 580 33.72 -4.82 -10.12
C ALA A 580 34.58 -3.60 -9.73
N SER A 581 34.20 -2.38 -10.11
CA SER A 581 35.01 -1.16 -9.91
C SER A 581 35.11 -0.68 -8.46
N GLY A 582 34.22 -1.14 -7.58
CA GLY A 582 34.04 -0.58 -6.24
C GLY A 582 33.18 0.70 -6.18
N LEU A 583 32.52 1.08 -7.29
CA LEU A 583 31.68 2.28 -7.38
C LEU A 583 30.16 2.02 -7.27
N VAL A 584 29.75 0.77 -7.05
CA VAL A 584 28.33 0.41 -6.82
C VAL A 584 28.04 0.55 -5.33
N ALA A 585 27.34 1.61 -4.93
CA ALA A 585 27.05 1.92 -3.53
C ALA A 585 25.92 1.07 -2.93
N ALA A 586 24.95 0.63 -3.75
CA ALA A 586 23.90 -0.27 -3.29
C ALA A 586 23.40 -1.20 -4.40
N ARG A 587 22.95 -2.39 -3.99
CA ARG A 587 22.39 -3.42 -4.86
C ARG A 587 21.05 -3.92 -4.35
N PHE A 588 20.11 -4.18 -5.25
CA PHE A 588 18.93 -4.99 -4.95
C PHE A 588 19.35 -6.39 -4.50
N VAL A 589 18.73 -6.84 -3.41
CA VAL A 589 18.91 -8.19 -2.87
C VAL A 589 17.56 -8.88 -2.70
N ASP A 590 17.57 -10.19 -2.77
CA ASP A 590 16.41 -10.99 -2.41
C ASP A 590 16.16 -10.96 -0.89
N ASN A 591 15.07 -11.59 -0.48
CA ASN A 591 14.69 -11.68 0.93
C ASN A 591 15.61 -12.60 1.76
N LYS A 592 16.57 -13.28 1.13
CA LYS A 592 17.67 -14.01 1.79
C LYS A 592 18.99 -13.22 1.76
N HIS A 593 18.93 -11.96 1.35
CA HIS A 593 20.01 -10.97 1.27
C HIS A 593 21.08 -11.27 0.21
N ALA A 594 20.78 -12.12 -0.77
CA ALA A 594 21.64 -12.36 -1.93
C ALA A 594 21.33 -11.37 -3.06
N VAL A 595 22.36 -10.86 -3.75
CA VAL A 595 22.17 -9.97 -4.90
C VAL A 595 21.28 -10.64 -5.95
N THR A 596 20.30 -9.91 -6.47
CA THR A 596 19.29 -10.49 -7.35
C THR A 596 19.01 -9.65 -8.60
N GLN A 597 18.60 -10.35 -9.66
CA GLN A 597 17.99 -9.78 -10.87
C GLN A 597 16.56 -10.30 -11.06
N HIS A 598 16.02 -11.02 -10.07
CA HIS A 598 14.67 -11.58 -10.12
C HIS A 598 13.64 -10.51 -9.82
N TYR A 599 12.65 -10.35 -10.70
CA TYR A 599 11.53 -9.44 -10.51
C TYR A 599 10.54 -10.00 -9.48
N PRO A 600 9.94 -9.17 -8.59
CA PRO A 600 10.09 -7.71 -8.45
C PRO A 600 11.12 -7.31 -7.39
N LEU A 601 11.91 -8.26 -6.85
CA LEU A 601 12.93 -7.98 -5.81
C LEU A 601 14.05 -7.08 -6.37
N ASN A 602 14.37 -7.26 -7.65
CA ASN A 602 14.95 -6.23 -8.50
C ASN A 602 13.84 -5.70 -9.43
N PRO A 603 13.24 -4.53 -9.14
CA PRO A 603 12.03 -4.08 -9.80
C PRO A 603 12.26 -3.60 -11.25
N ASN A 604 13.48 -3.19 -11.61
CA ASN A 604 13.78 -2.64 -12.93
C ASN A 604 14.62 -3.58 -13.82
N GLY A 605 15.18 -4.65 -13.26
CA GLY A 605 16.02 -5.62 -13.98
C GLY A 605 17.49 -5.23 -14.08
N SER A 606 17.95 -4.20 -13.34
CA SER A 606 19.32 -3.69 -13.47
C SER A 606 20.37 -4.77 -13.25
N PRO A 607 21.42 -4.85 -14.10
CA PRO A 607 22.42 -5.91 -14.04
C PRO A 607 23.14 -5.91 -12.70
N HIS A 608 23.44 -7.11 -12.17
CA HIS A 608 24.08 -7.28 -10.86
C HIS A 608 23.37 -6.55 -9.70
N GLY A 609 22.06 -6.31 -9.83
CA GLY A 609 21.25 -5.60 -8.84
C GLY A 609 21.59 -4.13 -8.67
N MET A 610 22.42 -3.51 -9.53
CA MET A 610 22.91 -2.14 -9.31
C MET A 610 21.77 -1.13 -9.22
N THR A 611 21.74 -0.31 -8.16
CA THR A 611 20.70 0.72 -7.99
C THR A 611 21.19 2.02 -7.37
N ALA A 612 22.40 2.07 -6.82
CA ALA A 612 23.06 3.31 -6.41
C ALA A 612 24.53 3.26 -6.79
N LEU A 613 25.06 4.37 -7.30
CA LEU A 613 26.41 4.49 -7.82
C LEU A 613 27.08 5.74 -7.22
N THR A 614 28.40 5.76 -7.16
CA THR A 614 29.17 6.90 -6.64
C THR A 614 30.30 7.27 -7.62
N THR A 615 30.92 8.43 -7.43
CA THR A 615 32.10 8.83 -8.21
C THR A 615 33.37 8.21 -7.62
N THR A 616 34.49 8.30 -8.33
CA THR A 616 35.80 7.84 -7.82
C THR A 616 36.26 8.58 -6.56
N THR A 617 35.71 9.77 -6.30
CA THR A 617 36.04 10.61 -5.13
C THR A 617 35.02 10.53 -4.00
N GLY A 618 33.95 9.75 -4.16
CA GLY A 618 32.85 9.62 -3.20
C GLY A 618 31.55 10.23 -3.68
#